data_AF-A0A2T4TEM3-F1
#
_entry.id   AF-A0A2T4TEM3-F1
#
_cell.length_a   1.000
_cell.length_b   1.000
_cell.length_c   1.000
_cell.angle_alpha   90.00
_cell.angle_beta   90.00
_cell.angle_gamma   90.00
#
_symmetry.space_group_name_H-M   'P 1'
#
loop_
_entity.id
_entity.type
_entity.pdbx_description
1 polymer ?
#
loop_
_entity_poly.entity_id
_entity_poly.type
_entity_poly.pdbx_seq_one_letter_code
_entity_poly.pdbx_strand_id
1 'polypeptide(L)'
;MTERCEKKIYNRCHLIGYQLTAENANEKNLITGTRYLNVQGMLPFENMAADYVKETGNHVLYRVTPVFEGSNLVASGVLMEAESVEDKGEGILYCVYVYNVQPGININYATGDSSASGTNKTAETEQATQAVTQAASQQTSTESYILNTNTKKFHRPSCSSVKQMKESDKKSSSESRDALIAAGYDPCKKCNP
;
A
#
# COMPACT_ATOMS: atom_id res chain seq x y z
N MET A 1 -8.96 -43.80 -5.62
CA MET A 1 -8.87 -42.56 -6.42
C MET A 1 -9.50 -41.45 -5.61
N THR A 2 -8.71 -40.77 -4.78
CA THR A 2 -9.18 -39.62 -4.01
C THR A 2 -9.06 -38.38 -4.90
N GLU A 3 -10.20 -37.91 -5.40
CA GLU A 3 -10.31 -36.61 -6.06
C GLU A 3 -9.84 -35.52 -5.08
N ARG A 4 -8.64 -35.00 -5.33
CA ARG A 4 -8.19 -33.77 -4.70
C ARG A 4 -8.89 -32.64 -5.44
N CYS A 5 -9.96 -32.11 -4.86
CA CYS A 5 -10.52 -30.83 -5.29
C CYS A 5 -9.46 -29.75 -5.01
N GLU A 6 -8.54 -29.58 -5.96
CA GLU A 6 -7.48 -28.57 -5.92
C GLU A 6 -8.13 -27.21 -6.04
N LYS A 7 -8.33 -26.57 -4.88
CA LYS A 7 -8.60 -25.14 -4.81
C LYS A 7 -7.47 -24.43 -5.58
N LYS A 8 -7.78 -23.89 -6.77
CA LYS A 8 -6.79 -23.22 -7.62
C LYS A 8 -6.11 -22.11 -6.82
N ILE A 9 -4.83 -22.30 -6.51
CA ILE A 9 -4.03 -21.34 -5.73
C ILE A 9 -3.52 -20.18 -6.60
N TYR A 10 -3.36 -20.44 -7.90
CA TYR A 10 -2.82 -19.50 -8.86
C TYR A 10 -3.90 -18.74 -9.60
N ASN A 11 -3.59 -17.48 -9.87
CA ASN A 11 -4.30 -16.59 -10.74
C ASN A 11 -3.38 -16.19 -11.91
N ARG A 12 -4.00 -15.74 -13.01
CA ARG A 12 -3.30 -14.93 -14.01
C ARG A 12 -3.14 -13.54 -13.40
N CYS A 13 -1.97 -13.28 -12.82
CA CYS A 13 -1.68 -12.03 -12.12
C CYS A 13 -1.14 -11.03 -13.13
N HIS A 14 -1.69 -9.82 -13.13
CA HIS A 14 -1.20 -8.74 -13.97
C HIS A 14 0.12 -8.22 -13.40
N LEU A 15 1.08 -7.87 -14.26
CA LEU A 15 2.26 -7.12 -13.82
C LEU A 15 1.87 -5.66 -13.57
N ILE A 16 1.11 -5.06 -14.50
CA ILE A 16 0.47 -3.77 -14.31
C ILE A 16 -1.04 -3.97 -14.28
N GLY A 17 -1.65 -3.69 -13.12
CA GLY A 17 -3.05 -3.93 -12.85
C GLY A 17 -4.01 -3.33 -13.88
N TYR A 18 -5.14 -4.02 -14.09
CA TYR A 18 -6.18 -3.61 -15.02
C TYR A 18 -6.68 -2.18 -14.79
N GLN A 19 -6.75 -1.73 -13.53
CA GLN A 19 -7.21 -0.37 -13.20
C GLN A 19 -6.30 0.74 -13.74
N LEU A 20 -5.05 0.42 -14.09
CA LEU A 20 -4.07 1.36 -14.62
C LEU A 20 -4.01 1.32 -16.16
N THR A 21 -4.27 0.16 -16.77
CA THR A 21 -4.02 -0.07 -18.20
C THR A 21 -5.28 -0.32 -19.01
N ALA A 22 -6.37 -0.74 -18.35
CA ALA A 22 -7.55 -1.33 -18.97
C ALA A 22 -7.26 -2.53 -19.89
N GLU A 23 -6.08 -3.14 -19.77
CA GLU A 23 -5.70 -4.30 -20.57
C GLU A 23 -6.12 -5.60 -19.88
N ASN A 24 -6.83 -6.45 -20.62
CA ASN A 24 -7.21 -7.79 -20.18
C ASN A 24 -6.48 -8.84 -21.01
N ALA A 25 -6.05 -9.93 -20.36
CA ALA A 25 -5.51 -11.13 -21.01
C ALA A 25 -4.31 -10.90 -21.95
N ASN A 26 -3.53 -9.83 -21.75
CA ASN A 26 -2.27 -9.62 -22.45
C ASN A 26 -1.21 -10.55 -21.84
N GLU A 27 -0.79 -11.59 -22.57
CA GLU A 27 0.20 -12.58 -22.10
C GLU A 27 1.55 -11.95 -21.71
N LYS A 28 1.90 -10.80 -22.29
CA LYS A 28 3.12 -10.06 -21.93
C LYS A 28 3.01 -9.30 -20.60
N ASN A 29 1.78 -9.13 -20.10
CA ASN A 29 1.47 -8.47 -18.84
C ASN A 29 0.97 -9.46 -17.78
N LEU A 30 1.17 -10.77 -17.97
CA LEU A 30 0.67 -11.80 -17.07
C LEU A 30 1.76 -12.72 -16.57
N ILE A 31 1.66 -13.10 -15.29
CA ILE A 31 2.45 -14.17 -14.69
C ILE A 31 1.57 -15.16 -13.94
N THR A 32 2.08 -16.37 -13.73
CA THR A 32 1.54 -17.34 -12.77
C THR A 32 1.83 -16.85 -11.36
N GLY A 33 0.82 -16.29 -10.69
CA GLY A 33 0.98 -15.75 -9.34
C GLY A 33 -0.07 -16.27 -8.38
N THR A 34 0.25 -16.33 -7.09
CA THR A 34 -0.72 -16.75 -6.06
C THR A 34 -1.79 -15.68 -5.83
N ARG A 35 -2.93 -16.08 -5.25
CA ARG A 35 -3.93 -15.11 -4.79
C ARG A 35 -3.38 -14.15 -3.74
N TYR A 36 -2.49 -14.62 -2.87
CA TYR A 36 -1.85 -13.76 -1.86
C TYR A 36 -0.95 -12.70 -2.51
N LEU A 37 -0.08 -13.09 -3.46
CA LEU A 37 0.70 -12.13 -4.27
C LEU A 37 -0.22 -11.07 -4.87
N ASN A 38 -1.26 -11.50 -5.57
CA ASN A 38 -2.14 -10.61 -6.33
C ASN A 38 -2.92 -9.64 -5.43
N VAL A 39 -3.50 -10.11 -4.33
CA VAL A 39 -4.48 -9.33 -3.55
C VAL A 39 -3.89 -8.74 -2.28
N GLN A 40 -3.03 -9.46 -1.59
CA GLN A 40 -2.42 -8.98 -0.33
C GLN A 40 -1.06 -8.32 -0.58
N GLY A 41 -0.35 -8.77 -1.61
CA GLY A 41 0.97 -8.26 -1.97
C GLY A 41 0.92 -7.01 -2.85
N MET A 42 0.41 -7.14 -4.08
CA MET A 42 0.49 -6.10 -5.11
C MET A 42 -0.59 -5.02 -4.98
N LEU A 43 -1.85 -5.43 -4.77
CA LEU A 43 -3.01 -4.54 -4.80
C LEU A 43 -2.89 -3.26 -3.94
N PRO A 44 -2.32 -3.28 -2.71
CA PRO A 44 -2.15 -2.04 -1.94
C PRO A 44 -1.29 -0.99 -2.65
N PHE A 45 -0.22 -1.42 -3.34
CA PHE A 45 0.67 -0.53 -4.08
C PHE A 45 0.06 -0.06 -5.41
N GLU A 46 -0.70 -0.93 -6.07
CA GLU A 46 -1.47 -0.58 -7.27
C GLU A 46 -2.54 0.47 -6.97
N ASN A 47 -3.24 0.34 -5.83
CA ASN A 47 -4.21 1.33 -5.38
C ASN A 47 -3.54 2.66 -5.05
N MET A 48 -2.39 2.64 -4.36
CA MET A 48 -1.66 3.86 -4.05
C MET A 48 -1.33 4.68 -5.31
N ALA A 49 -0.83 4.01 -6.37
CA ALA A 49 -0.53 4.67 -7.64
C ALA A 49 -1.82 5.13 -8.37
N ALA A 50 -2.85 4.29 -8.40
CA ALA A 50 -4.11 4.61 -9.07
C ALA A 50 -4.86 5.78 -8.40
N ASP A 51 -4.91 5.79 -7.07
CA ASP A 51 -5.53 6.84 -6.28
C ASP A 51 -4.79 8.16 -6.47
N TYR A 52 -3.44 8.15 -6.43
CA TYR A 52 -2.64 9.35 -6.72
C TYR A 52 -2.96 9.94 -8.09
N VAL A 53 -2.92 9.12 -9.16
CA VAL A 53 -3.24 9.59 -10.53
C VAL A 53 -4.66 10.14 -10.60
N LYS A 54 -5.62 9.49 -9.96
CA LYS A 54 -7.03 9.88 -9.99
C LYS A 54 -7.32 11.17 -9.22
N GLU A 55 -6.70 11.35 -8.06
CA GLU A 55 -6.94 12.49 -7.18
C GLU A 55 -6.23 13.76 -7.65
N THR A 56 -5.04 13.61 -8.23
CA THR A 56 -4.18 14.74 -8.61
C THR A 56 -4.24 15.06 -10.10
N GLY A 57 -4.51 14.06 -10.96
CA GLY A 57 -4.32 14.18 -12.41
C GLY A 57 -2.85 14.14 -12.85
N ASN A 58 -1.91 13.87 -11.94
CA ASN A 58 -0.48 13.79 -12.19
C ASN A 58 -0.06 12.40 -12.72
N HIS A 59 1.23 12.24 -12.97
CA HIS A 59 1.80 11.02 -13.54
C HIS A 59 2.67 10.25 -12.54
N VAL A 60 2.71 8.94 -12.73
CA VAL A 60 3.56 8.02 -11.96
C VAL A 60 4.43 7.23 -12.93
N LEU A 61 5.75 7.28 -12.75
CA LEU A 61 6.66 6.29 -13.33
C LEU A 61 6.41 4.99 -12.58
N TYR A 62 5.96 3.96 -13.29
CA TYR A 62 5.56 2.69 -12.68
C TYR A 62 6.21 1.51 -13.41
N ARG A 63 6.86 0.62 -12.67
CA ARG A 63 7.52 -0.56 -13.22
C ARG A 63 7.30 -1.77 -12.31
N VAL A 64 6.97 -2.90 -12.93
CA VAL A 64 6.88 -4.19 -12.24
C VAL A 64 7.74 -5.20 -12.98
N THR A 65 8.74 -5.74 -12.29
CA THR A 65 9.72 -6.67 -12.83
C THR A 65 9.54 -8.04 -12.17
N PRO A 66 9.05 -9.07 -12.88
CA PRO A 66 9.00 -10.42 -12.33
C PRO A 66 10.41 -10.97 -12.15
N VAL A 67 10.67 -11.58 -11.00
CA VAL A 67 11.97 -12.14 -10.65
C VAL A 67 11.91 -13.67 -10.72
N PHE A 68 12.71 -14.24 -11.62
CA PHE A 68 12.88 -15.69 -11.76
C PHE A 68 14.25 -16.10 -11.26
N GLU A 69 14.29 -17.15 -10.44
CA GLU A 69 15.54 -17.75 -9.99
C GLU A 69 15.97 -18.84 -10.97
N GLY A 70 17.14 -18.68 -11.59
CA GLY A 70 17.67 -19.64 -12.54
C GLY A 70 16.72 -19.90 -13.71
N SER A 71 16.33 -21.17 -13.89
CA SER A 71 15.42 -21.62 -14.96
C SER A 71 14.00 -21.91 -14.46
N ASN A 72 13.59 -21.33 -13.33
CA ASN A 72 12.24 -21.55 -12.78
C ASN A 72 11.15 -21.03 -13.73
N LEU A 73 10.04 -21.77 -13.86
CA LEU A 73 8.89 -21.37 -14.68
C LEU A 73 7.94 -20.41 -13.94
N VAL A 74 8.00 -20.37 -12.62
CA VAL A 74 7.22 -19.47 -11.78
C VAL A 74 8.15 -18.48 -11.12
N ALA A 75 7.82 -17.19 -11.22
CA ALA A 75 8.58 -16.13 -10.56
C ALA A 75 8.52 -16.31 -9.03
N SER A 76 9.63 -16.09 -8.32
CA SER A 76 9.65 -16.10 -6.85
C SER A 76 8.99 -14.86 -6.25
N GLY A 77 8.76 -13.83 -7.07
CA GLY A 77 8.07 -12.60 -6.71
C GLY A 77 8.15 -11.57 -7.83
N VAL A 78 7.74 -10.35 -7.51
CA VAL A 78 7.88 -9.18 -8.38
C VAL A 78 8.55 -8.05 -7.63
N LEU A 79 9.46 -7.32 -8.29
CA LEU A 79 9.94 -6.03 -7.82
C LEU A 79 9.00 -4.96 -8.37
N MET A 80 8.35 -4.20 -7.49
CA MET A 80 7.45 -3.10 -7.84
C MET A 80 8.12 -1.77 -7.49
N GLU A 81 8.13 -0.86 -8.45
CA GLU A 81 8.76 0.45 -8.35
C GLU A 81 7.78 1.51 -8.82
N ALA A 82 7.64 2.58 -8.03
CA ALA A 82 6.86 3.73 -8.44
C ALA A 82 7.46 5.05 -7.93
N GLU A 83 7.36 6.08 -8.75
CA GLU A 83 7.74 7.46 -8.43
C GLU A 83 6.75 8.44 -9.07
N SER A 84 6.17 9.34 -8.30
CA SER A 84 5.37 10.45 -8.83
C SER A 84 6.24 11.51 -9.50
N VAL A 85 5.88 11.94 -10.71
CA VAL A 85 6.77 12.71 -11.59
C VAL A 85 6.81 14.18 -11.20
N GLU A 86 5.65 14.79 -11.01
CA GLU A 86 5.49 16.23 -10.84
C GLU A 86 6.04 16.73 -9.51
N ASP A 87 5.92 15.91 -8.47
CA ASP A 87 6.38 16.20 -7.11
C ASP A 87 7.66 15.45 -6.72
N LYS A 88 8.33 14.81 -7.70
CA LYS A 88 9.62 14.10 -7.53
C LYS A 88 9.59 13.07 -6.40
N GLY A 89 8.51 12.28 -6.35
CA GLY A 89 8.33 11.22 -5.38
C GLY A 89 7.82 11.67 -4.01
N GLU A 90 7.43 12.93 -3.82
CA GLU A 90 6.82 13.37 -2.55
C GLU A 90 5.47 12.69 -2.30
N GLY A 91 4.68 12.43 -3.35
CA GLY A 91 3.39 11.75 -3.25
C GLY A 91 3.51 10.22 -3.27
N ILE A 92 4.28 9.68 -4.21
CA ILE A 92 4.50 8.25 -4.41
C ILE A 92 5.99 8.00 -4.58
N LEU A 93 6.60 7.24 -3.68
CA LEU A 93 7.97 6.74 -3.85
C LEU A 93 8.14 5.39 -3.17
N TYR A 94 8.31 4.33 -3.95
CA TYR A 94 8.61 3.01 -3.40
C TYR A 94 9.40 2.12 -4.35
N CYS A 95 10.13 1.18 -3.75
CA CYS A 95 10.78 0.05 -4.39
C CYS A 95 10.64 -1.16 -3.46
N VAL A 96 9.70 -2.05 -3.78
CA VAL A 96 9.27 -3.14 -2.88
C VAL A 96 9.31 -4.49 -3.59
N TYR A 97 9.76 -5.51 -2.89
CA TYR A 97 9.71 -6.89 -3.37
C TYR A 97 8.46 -7.59 -2.82
N VAL A 98 7.60 -8.07 -3.71
CA VAL A 98 6.36 -8.76 -3.36
C VAL A 98 6.50 -10.25 -3.68
N TYR A 99 6.47 -11.07 -2.62
CA TYR A 99 6.72 -12.50 -2.71
C TYR A 99 5.56 -13.27 -3.36
N ASN A 100 5.88 -14.17 -4.30
CA ASN A 100 4.91 -15.08 -4.92
C ASN A 100 4.66 -16.32 -4.07
N VAL A 101 4.15 -16.09 -2.85
CA VAL A 101 3.91 -17.13 -1.84
C VAL A 101 2.43 -17.25 -1.55
N GLN A 102 2.02 -18.35 -0.93
CA GLN A 102 0.67 -18.52 -0.40
C GLN A 102 0.78 -19.14 0.99
N PRO A 103 0.27 -18.48 2.06
CA PRO A 103 0.30 -19.06 3.40
C PRO A 103 -0.28 -20.47 3.43
N GLY A 104 0.44 -21.39 4.07
CA GLY A 104 0.08 -22.81 4.17
C GLY A 104 0.33 -23.65 2.91
N ILE A 105 1.02 -23.12 1.90
CA ILE A 105 1.30 -23.82 0.64
C ILE A 105 2.81 -23.82 0.35
N ASN A 106 3.33 -24.98 -0.02
CA ASN A 106 4.66 -25.12 -0.63
C ASN A 106 4.51 -25.05 -2.15
N ILE A 107 5.31 -24.19 -2.78
CA ILE A 107 5.35 -23.99 -4.24
C ILE A 107 6.66 -24.55 -4.78
N ASN A 108 6.57 -25.40 -5.80
CA ASN A 108 7.71 -25.76 -6.63
C ASN A 108 7.84 -24.72 -7.75
N TYR A 109 8.72 -23.73 -7.59
CA TYR A 109 8.88 -22.66 -8.57
C TYR A 109 9.44 -23.15 -9.92
N ALA A 110 10.14 -24.30 -9.93
CA ALA A 110 10.69 -24.88 -11.15
C ALA A 110 9.58 -25.39 -12.09
N THR A 111 8.54 -26.02 -11.53
CA THR A 111 7.47 -26.66 -12.33
C THR A 111 6.12 -25.96 -12.23
N GLY A 112 5.91 -25.16 -11.19
CA GLY A 112 4.63 -24.57 -10.82
C GLY A 112 3.74 -25.47 -9.95
N ASP A 113 4.17 -26.70 -9.62
CA ASP A 113 3.38 -27.59 -8.75
C ASP A 113 3.24 -27.03 -7.35
N SER A 114 2.18 -27.44 -6.65
CA SER A 114 1.94 -27.00 -5.28
C SER A 114 1.43 -28.09 -4.35
N SER A 115 1.73 -27.95 -3.07
CA SER A 115 1.30 -28.87 -2.03
C SER A 115 0.94 -28.13 -0.76
N ALA A 116 0.01 -28.69 0.02
CA ALA A 116 -0.25 -28.20 1.36
C ALA A 116 1.03 -28.32 2.20
N SER A 117 1.43 -27.23 2.83
CA SER A 117 2.53 -27.23 3.78
C SER A 117 2.02 -27.88 5.07
N GLY A 118 2.61 -29.00 5.48
CA GLY A 118 2.14 -29.85 6.58
C GLY A 118 2.14 -29.21 7.98
N THR A 119 2.40 -27.91 8.08
CA THR A 119 2.33 -27.13 9.31
C THR A 119 1.09 -26.24 9.27
N ASN A 120 0.11 -26.53 10.13
CA ASN A 120 -0.93 -25.58 10.54
C ASN A 120 -0.27 -24.42 11.31
N LYS A 121 0.44 -23.54 10.62
CA LYS A 121 0.88 -22.23 11.15
C LYS A 121 0.06 -21.14 10.48
N THR A 122 -1.25 -21.21 10.72
CA THR A 122 -2.27 -20.31 10.19
C THR A 122 -2.36 -18.99 10.96
N ALA A 123 -1.33 -18.56 11.70
CA ALA A 123 -1.51 -17.49 12.68
C ALA A 123 -0.29 -16.57 12.98
N GLU A 124 0.84 -16.64 12.26
CA GLU A 124 2.03 -15.85 12.66
C GLU A 124 2.68 -15.02 11.54
N THR A 125 2.14 -15.03 10.32
CA THR A 125 2.64 -14.20 9.20
C THR A 125 1.66 -13.10 8.81
N GLU A 126 0.71 -12.77 9.67
CA GLU A 126 -0.18 -11.59 9.53
C GLU A 126 0.27 -10.41 10.42
N GLN A 127 1.23 -10.62 11.32
CA GLN A 127 1.69 -9.62 12.30
C GLN A 127 3.11 -9.08 12.02
N ALA A 128 3.89 -9.71 11.13
CA ALA A 128 5.23 -9.23 10.77
C ALA A 128 5.26 -8.24 9.59
N THR A 129 4.17 -8.09 8.84
CA THR A 129 4.07 -7.11 7.74
C THR A 129 3.35 -5.81 8.14
N GLN A 130 2.70 -5.80 9.31
CA GLN A 130 2.11 -4.58 9.89
C GLN A 130 3.16 -3.61 10.47
N ALA A 131 4.43 -4.02 10.57
CA ALA A 131 5.54 -3.16 10.98
C ALA A 131 6.18 -2.38 9.81
N VAL A 132 5.83 -2.68 8.55
CA VAL A 132 6.31 -1.91 7.37
C VAL A 132 5.20 -0.99 6.83
N THR A 133 3.94 -1.21 7.20
CA THR A 133 2.81 -0.33 6.86
C THR A 133 2.65 0.89 7.77
N GLN A 134 3.48 1.02 8.82
CA GLN A 134 3.48 2.17 9.75
C GLN A 134 4.58 3.20 9.47
N ALA A 135 5.34 3.07 8.38
CA ALA A 135 6.36 4.06 7.99
C ALA A 135 6.02 4.84 6.70
N ALA A 136 4.91 4.51 6.00
CA ALA A 136 4.52 5.18 4.75
C ALA A 136 3.04 5.64 4.73
N SER A 137 2.36 5.67 5.87
CA SER A 137 0.99 6.20 6.01
C SER A 137 0.91 7.30 7.06
N GLN A 138 1.89 8.20 7.05
CA GLN A 138 1.76 9.53 7.62
C GLN A 138 1.96 10.57 6.51
N GLN A 139 0.80 10.99 5.98
CA GLN A 139 0.49 12.33 5.50
C GLN A 139 0.89 12.79 4.11
N THR A 140 -0.15 13.00 3.30
CA THR A 140 -0.36 14.26 2.57
C THR A 140 -1.83 14.36 2.17
N SER A 141 -2.74 14.54 3.13
CA SER A 141 -3.95 15.31 2.82
C SER A 141 -3.63 16.76 3.14
N THR A 142 -3.72 17.64 2.15
CA THR A 142 -3.73 19.10 2.34
C THR A 142 -5.03 19.53 3.03
N GLU A 143 -5.34 18.93 4.18
CA GLU A 143 -6.37 19.42 5.07
C GLU A 143 -5.79 20.60 5.85
N SER A 144 -6.39 21.77 5.68
CA SER A 144 -6.07 22.92 6.52
C SER A 144 -6.37 22.59 7.98
N TYR A 145 -5.39 22.73 8.87
CA TYR A 145 -5.55 22.58 10.31
C TYR A 145 -5.95 23.91 10.97
N ILE A 146 -6.67 23.82 12.09
CA ILE A 146 -6.94 24.95 12.97
C ILE A 146 -6.12 24.77 14.25
N LEU A 147 -5.19 25.70 14.48
CA LEU A 147 -4.32 25.76 15.65
C LEU A 147 -4.99 26.55 16.76
N ASN A 148 -4.80 26.09 17.99
CA ASN A 148 -5.07 26.81 19.22
C ASN A 148 -3.73 27.28 19.80
N THR A 149 -3.45 28.57 19.74
CA THR A 149 -2.15 29.14 20.15
C THR A 149 -1.93 29.14 21.66
N ASN A 150 -3.02 29.07 22.44
CA ASN A 150 -3.01 29.04 23.91
C ASN A 150 -2.71 27.64 24.44
N THR A 151 -3.49 26.65 24.00
CA THR A 151 -3.35 25.25 24.45
C THR A 151 -2.30 24.46 23.68
N LYS A 152 -1.70 25.06 22.65
CA LYS A 152 -0.73 24.43 21.73
C LYS A 152 -1.28 23.13 21.14
N LYS A 153 -2.54 23.16 20.68
CA LYS A 153 -3.18 22.02 20.02
C LYS A 153 -3.61 22.35 18.61
N PHE A 154 -3.62 21.36 17.72
CA PHE A 154 -4.19 21.52 16.38
C PHE A 154 -5.37 20.58 16.14
N HIS A 155 -6.28 21.01 15.28
CA HIS A 155 -7.59 20.42 15.06
C HIS A 155 -7.90 20.35 13.57
N ARG A 156 -8.73 19.39 13.14
CA ARG A 156 -9.40 19.45 11.83
C ARG A 156 -10.45 20.58 11.83
N PRO A 157 -10.76 21.23 10.68
CA PRO A 157 -11.75 22.31 10.62
C PRO A 157 -13.14 21.90 11.10
N SER A 158 -13.50 20.62 10.92
CA SER A 158 -14.76 20.02 11.35
C SER A 158 -14.81 19.67 12.84
N CYS A 159 -13.73 19.86 13.60
CA CYS A 159 -13.68 19.46 15.01
C CYS A 159 -14.63 20.29 15.87
N SER A 160 -15.50 19.60 16.62
CA SER A 160 -16.42 20.24 17.58
C SER A 160 -15.74 21.15 18.62
N SER A 161 -14.50 20.88 19.00
CA SER A 161 -13.74 21.73 19.93
C SER A 161 -13.36 23.09 19.33
N VAL A 162 -13.27 23.22 18.00
CA VAL A 162 -12.98 24.49 17.33
C VAL A 162 -14.07 25.53 17.64
N LYS A 163 -15.33 25.11 17.72
CA LYS A 163 -16.47 26.00 18.05
C LYS A 163 -16.40 26.55 19.48
N GLN A 164 -15.63 25.91 20.36
CA GLN A 164 -15.48 26.27 21.76
C GLN A 164 -14.22 27.10 22.05
N MET A 165 -13.35 27.30 21.04
CA MET A 165 -12.14 28.11 21.22
C MET A 165 -12.47 29.60 21.07
N LYS A 166 -11.72 30.44 21.79
CA LYS A 166 -11.75 31.90 21.61
C LYS A 166 -11.17 32.26 20.25
N GLU A 167 -11.81 33.19 19.54
CA GLU A 167 -11.38 33.58 18.19
C GLU A 167 -9.96 34.16 18.15
N SER A 168 -9.56 34.87 19.21
CA SER A 168 -8.19 35.39 19.39
C SER A 168 -7.11 34.31 19.43
N ASP A 169 -7.49 33.08 19.78
CA ASP A 169 -6.56 31.97 20.01
C ASP A 169 -6.56 31.00 18.81
N LYS A 170 -7.37 31.25 17.78
CA LYS A 170 -7.47 30.41 16.57
C LYS A 170 -6.54 30.90 15.47
N LYS A 171 -5.81 29.99 14.85
CA LYS A 171 -5.02 30.26 13.65
C LYS A 171 -5.15 29.12 12.65
N SER A 172 -5.52 29.39 11.42
CA SER A 172 -5.51 28.38 10.35
C SER A 172 -4.07 28.13 9.88
N SER A 173 -3.74 26.87 9.57
CA SER A 173 -2.47 26.45 9.00
C SER A 173 -2.69 25.42 7.90
N SER A 174 -1.87 25.46 6.87
CA SER A 174 -1.81 24.43 5.81
C SER A 174 -0.54 23.59 5.90
N GLU A 175 0.21 23.71 7.00
CA GLU A 175 1.41 22.93 7.26
C GLU A 175 1.07 21.46 7.55
N SER A 176 2.01 20.56 7.29
CA SER A 176 1.85 19.15 7.64
C SER A 176 1.72 18.96 9.15
N ARG A 177 1.10 17.86 9.59
CA ARG A 177 1.01 17.51 11.02
C ARG A 177 2.38 17.37 11.64
N ASP A 178 3.33 16.77 10.93
CA ASP A 178 4.69 16.59 11.46
C ASP A 178 5.38 17.94 11.66
N ALA A 179 5.16 18.90 10.75
CA ALA A 179 5.63 20.27 10.94
C ALA A 179 4.96 20.94 12.15
N LEU A 180 3.67 20.71 12.37
CA LEU A 180 2.95 21.24 13.54
C LEU A 180 3.43 20.61 14.85
N ILE A 181 3.72 19.31 14.86
CA ILE A 181 4.29 18.60 16.01
C ILE A 181 5.70 19.12 16.30
N ALA A 182 6.53 19.28 15.26
CA ALA A 182 7.87 19.87 15.38
C ALA A 182 7.83 21.32 15.87
N ALA A 183 6.80 22.09 15.51
CA ALA A 183 6.53 23.43 16.01
C ALA A 183 5.98 23.47 17.46
N GLY A 184 5.85 22.30 18.11
CA GLY A 184 5.43 22.16 19.50
C GLY A 184 3.92 22.15 19.71
N TYR A 185 3.13 21.75 18.71
CA TYR A 185 1.69 21.58 18.83
C TYR A 185 1.29 20.11 18.96
N ASP A 186 0.37 19.83 19.88
CA ASP A 186 -0.17 18.49 20.09
C ASP A 186 -1.44 18.25 19.28
N PRO A 187 -1.64 17.04 18.73
CA PRO A 187 -2.88 16.70 18.05
C PRO A 187 -4.06 16.66 19.03
N CYS A 188 -5.19 17.21 18.60
CA CYS A 188 -6.41 17.10 19.37
C CYS A 188 -6.88 15.63 19.44
N LYS A 189 -6.86 15.05 20.64
CA LYS A 189 -7.34 13.68 20.92
C LYS A 189 -8.79 13.41 20.50
N LYS A 190 -9.60 14.44 20.28
CA LYS A 190 -11.03 14.31 19.91
C LYS A 190 -11.26 14.17 18.41
N CYS A 191 -10.57 14.96 17.59
CA CYS A 191 -10.68 14.84 16.12
C CYS A 191 -9.57 14.00 15.51
N ASN A 192 -8.62 13.56 16.33
CA ASN A 192 -7.43 12.78 15.97
C ASN A 192 -6.90 13.18 14.57
N PRO A 193 -6.47 14.45 14.44
CA PRO A 193 -6.17 15.06 13.15
C PRO A 193 -5.12 14.29 12.35
#